data_AF-F8UHF3-F1
#
_entry.id   AF-F8UHF3-F1
#
_cell.length_a   1.000
_cell.length_b   1.000
_cell.length_c   1.000
_cell.angle_alpha   90.00
_cell.angle_beta   90.00
_cell.angle_gamma   90.00
#
_symmetry.space_group_name_H-M   'P 1'
#
loop_
_entity.id
_entity.type
_entity.pdbx_description
1 polymer ?
#
loop_
_entity_poly.entity_id
_entity_poly.type
_entity_poly.pdbx_seq_one_letter_code
_entity_poly.pdbx_strand_id
1 'polypeptide(L)'
;KVLGEAVFLFEPSEVGGPGARRVRLAHAVEGNDEFSLPAGLYVLGTMNTADRSTAPLDIAIRRRFAFITVPPDRSLIERQGLPLALRTFDQLANVFIEHAPEDALDLLPGHSYFLAKDEAALKGRFRYELVPLLDEYLRQGLIGPAASELQAVRDGIADVASA
;
A
#
# COMPACT_ATOMS: atom_id res chain seq x y z
N LYS A 1 7.44 1.70 -22.01
CA LYS A 1 7.01 0.68 -21.03
C LYS A 1 8.27 -0.01 -20.52
N VAL A 2 8.41 -0.27 -19.20
CA VAL A 2 9.68 -0.72 -18.60
C VAL A 2 10.02 -2.17 -18.96
N LEU A 3 9.06 -3.09 -18.87
CA LEU A 3 9.33 -4.52 -19.02
C LEU A 3 9.31 -5.04 -20.46
N GLY A 4 8.81 -4.27 -21.43
CA GLY A 4 8.75 -4.68 -22.84
C GLY A 4 8.31 -6.13 -23.05
N GLU A 5 9.07 -6.87 -23.85
CA GLU A 5 8.93 -8.30 -24.13
C GLU A 5 9.36 -9.18 -22.94
N ALA A 6 10.18 -8.67 -22.02
CA ALA A 6 10.62 -9.42 -20.85
C ALA A 6 9.46 -9.76 -19.89
N VAL A 7 8.30 -9.10 -20.02
CA VAL A 7 7.09 -9.47 -19.26
C VAL A 7 6.72 -10.94 -19.45
N PHE A 8 6.94 -11.51 -20.63
CA PHE A 8 6.61 -12.91 -20.91
C PHE A 8 7.48 -13.89 -20.12
N LEU A 9 8.69 -13.48 -19.72
CA LEU A 9 9.64 -14.34 -19.02
C LEU A 9 9.24 -14.64 -17.57
N PHE A 10 8.29 -13.90 -17.00
CA PHE A 10 7.81 -14.09 -15.63
C PHE A 10 6.70 -15.15 -15.52
N GLU A 11 6.49 -15.99 -16.53
CA GLU A 11 5.52 -17.09 -16.45
C GLU A 11 6.00 -18.13 -15.42
N PRO A 12 5.26 -18.41 -14.33
CA PRO A 12 5.79 -19.12 -13.15
C PRO A 12 6.43 -20.49 -13.42
N SER A 13 5.96 -21.23 -14.43
CA SER A 13 6.48 -22.55 -14.80
C SER A 13 7.61 -22.51 -15.85
N GLU A 14 8.02 -21.33 -16.30
CA GLU A 14 8.96 -21.13 -17.41
C GLU A 14 10.13 -20.20 -17.02
N VAL A 15 10.31 -19.95 -15.71
CA VAL A 15 11.43 -19.18 -15.15
C VAL A 15 12.59 -20.12 -14.83
N GLY A 16 13.71 -19.99 -15.53
CA GLY A 16 14.91 -20.79 -15.29
C GLY A 16 14.77 -22.28 -15.64
N GLY A 17 15.91 -22.95 -15.79
CA GLY A 17 15.96 -24.39 -16.10
C GLY A 17 15.82 -24.77 -17.58
N PRO A 18 15.74 -26.09 -17.89
CA PRO A 18 15.79 -26.60 -19.28
C PRO A 18 14.63 -26.17 -20.18
N GLY A 19 13.47 -25.83 -19.58
CA GLY A 19 12.28 -25.34 -20.27
C GLY A 19 12.06 -23.84 -20.18
N ALA A 20 13.07 -23.07 -19.76
CA ALA A 20 12.93 -21.63 -19.56
C ALA A 20 12.51 -20.92 -20.85
N ARG A 21 11.55 -19.99 -20.73
CA ARG A 21 11.16 -19.15 -21.85
C ARG A 21 12.34 -18.27 -22.26
N ARG A 22 12.53 -18.14 -23.57
CA ARG A 22 13.43 -17.15 -24.19
C ARG A 22 12.61 -16.13 -24.95
N VAL A 23 13.06 -14.88 -24.92
CA VAL A 23 12.54 -13.80 -25.76
C VAL A 23 13.67 -13.21 -26.58
N ARG A 24 13.34 -12.69 -27.76
CA ARG A 24 14.28 -11.90 -28.55
C ARG A 24 14.20 -10.44 -28.11
N LEU A 25 15.34 -9.86 -27.75
CA LEU A 25 15.51 -8.46 -27.38
C LEU A 25 15.55 -7.58 -28.63
N ALA A 26 15.05 -6.36 -28.53
CA ALA A 26 15.14 -5.37 -29.62
C ALA A 26 16.59 -4.91 -29.89
N HIS A 27 17.45 -5.01 -28.87
CA HIS A 27 18.87 -4.65 -28.95
C HIS A 27 19.70 -5.77 -28.35
N ALA A 28 20.67 -6.27 -29.12
CA ALA A 28 21.57 -7.32 -28.66
C ALA A 28 22.47 -6.78 -27.54
N VAL A 29 22.66 -7.60 -26.50
CA VAL A 29 23.60 -7.36 -25.42
C VAL A 29 24.79 -8.29 -25.65
N GLU A 30 25.98 -7.72 -25.83
CA GLU A 30 27.20 -8.50 -26.13
C GLU A 30 27.07 -9.42 -27.37
N GLY A 31 26.28 -8.99 -28.35
CA GLY A 31 26.02 -9.77 -29.57
C GLY A 31 24.96 -10.87 -29.42
N ASN A 32 24.35 -11.02 -28.23
CA ASN A 32 23.23 -11.93 -28.00
C ASN A 32 21.91 -11.16 -27.98
N ASP A 33 20.98 -11.54 -28.86
CA ASP A 33 19.63 -10.99 -28.90
C ASP A 33 18.60 -11.91 -28.23
N GLU A 34 18.99 -13.07 -27.68
CA GLU A 34 18.11 -13.94 -26.90
C GLU A 34 18.34 -13.80 -25.39
N PHE A 35 17.26 -13.72 -24.63
CA PHE A 35 17.31 -13.54 -23.19
C PHE A 35 16.29 -14.43 -22.45
N SER A 36 16.71 -14.96 -21.30
CA SER A 36 15.87 -15.71 -20.36
C SER A 36 16.23 -15.34 -18.91
N LEU A 37 15.27 -15.42 -17.99
CA LEU A 37 15.53 -15.17 -16.58
C LEU A 37 16.29 -16.35 -15.93
N PRO A 38 17.27 -16.08 -15.04
CA PRO A 38 17.99 -17.12 -14.33
C PRO A 38 17.12 -17.75 -13.22
N ALA A 39 17.36 -19.02 -12.92
CA ALA A 39 16.56 -19.80 -11.95
C ALA A 39 16.58 -19.26 -10.51
N GLY A 40 17.58 -18.45 -10.16
CA GLY A 40 17.72 -17.85 -8.82
C GLY A 40 17.13 -16.44 -8.70
N LEU A 41 16.49 -15.90 -9.73
CA LEU A 41 15.92 -14.56 -9.68
C LEU A 41 14.53 -14.58 -9.04
N TYR A 42 14.38 -13.77 -7.99
CA TYR A 42 13.10 -13.44 -7.38
C TYR A 42 12.83 -11.95 -7.54
N VAL A 43 11.59 -11.60 -7.89
CA VAL A 43 11.16 -10.20 -8.00
C VAL A 43 10.09 -9.93 -6.96
N LEU A 44 10.40 -9.03 -6.04
CA LEU A 44 9.47 -8.52 -5.04
C LEU A 44 9.13 -7.08 -5.40
N GLY A 45 7.86 -6.86 -5.76
CA GLY A 45 7.32 -5.53 -5.99
C GLY A 45 6.49 -5.09 -4.80
N THR A 46 6.60 -3.83 -4.41
CA THR A 46 5.66 -3.18 -3.50
C THR A 46 4.79 -2.22 -4.30
N MET A 47 3.51 -2.13 -3.95
CA MET A 47 2.55 -1.24 -4.59
C MET A 47 1.79 -0.52 -3.48
N ASN A 48 1.69 0.80 -3.58
CA ASN A 48 0.79 1.58 -2.75
C ASN A 48 -0.61 1.52 -3.36
N THR A 49 -1.53 0.77 -2.74
CA THR A 49 -2.90 0.60 -3.25
C THR A 49 -3.78 1.84 -3.04
N ALA A 50 -3.40 2.73 -2.11
CA ALA A 50 -4.07 4.01 -1.91
C ALA A 50 -3.85 4.99 -3.09
N ASP A 51 -2.77 4.80 -3.87
CA ASP A 51 -2.42 5.69 -4.97
C ASP A 51 -3.18 5.32 -6.26
N ARG A 52 -4.35 5.95 -6.42
CA ARG A 52 -5.21 5.82 -7.61
C ARG A 52 -4.64 6.50 -8.86
N SER A 53 -3.51 7.22 -8.78
CA SER A 53 -2.86 7.86 -9.93
C SER A 53 -2.02 6.89 -10.77
N THR A 54 -1.65 5.74 -10.20
CA THR A 54 -0.96 4.70 -10.95
C THR A 54 -1.96 3.98 -11.86
N ALA A 55 -1.67 3.95 -13.17
CA ALA A 55 -2.51 3.26 -14.14
C ALA A 55 -2.75 1.80 -13.67
N PRO A 56 -3.97 1.25 -13.81
CA PRO A 56 -4.26 -0.11 -13.40
C PRO A 56 -3.22 -1.06 -13.97
N LEU A 57 -2.56 -1.84 -13.10
CA LEU A 57 -1.57 -2.80 -13.56
C LEU A 57 -2.21 -3.75 -14.57
N ASP A 58 -1.59 -3.85 -15.75
CA ASP A 58 -2.06 -4.67 -16.87
C ASP A 58 -2.35 -6.10 -16.41
N ILE A 59 -3.48 -6.67 -16.85
CA ILE A 59 -3.91 -8.05 -16.53
C ILE A 59 -2.81 -9.06 -16.88
N ALA A 60 -2.04 -8.82 -17.94
CA ALA A 60 -0.92 -9.66 -18.35
C ALA A 60 0.22 -9.66 -17.32
N ILE A 61 0.44 -8.57 -16.58
CA ILE A 61 1.40 -8.56 -15.48
C ILE A 61 0.76 -9.22 -14.26
N ARG A 62 -0.51 -8.91 -13.95
CA ARG A 62 -1.20 -9.49 -12.79
C ARG A 62 -1.18 -11.03 -12.79
N ARG A 63 -1.33 -11.69 -13.94
CA ARG A 63 -1.30 -13.16 -14.01
C ARG A 63 0.08 -13.81 -13.76
N ARG A 64 1.15 -13.02 -13.73
CA ARG A 64 2.55 -13.49 -13.63
C ARG A 64 3.19 -13.23 -12.27
N PHE A 65 2.46 -12.54 -11.38
CA PHE A 65 2.90 -12.24 -10.03
C PHE A 65 1.87 -12.75 -9.03
N ALA A 66 2.33 -13.22 -7.88
CA ALA A 66 1.47 -13.41 -6.73
C ALA A 66 1.21 -12.02 -6.09
N PHE A 67 -0.05 -11.73 -5.77
CA PHE A 67 -0.44 -10.51 -5.06
C PHE A 67 -0.74 -10.85 -3.61
N ILE A 68 -0.04 -10.20 -2.70
CA ILE A 68 -0.23 -10.35 -1.26
C ILE A 68 -0.60 -8.97 -0.73
N THR A 69 -1.85 -8.83 -0.29
CA THR A 69 -2.30 -7.60 0.38
C THR A 69 -1.73 -7.58 1.79
N VAL A 70 -1.12 -6.45 2.16
CA VAL A 70 -0.55 -6.22 3.50
C VAL A 70 -1.39 -5.13 4.18
N PRO A 71 -2.45 -5.47 4.91
CA PRO A 71 -3.28 -4.47 5.60
C PRO A 71 -2.54 -3.86 6.80
N PRO A 72 -3.00 -2.71 7.33
CA PRO A 72 -2.52 -2.19 8.60
C PRO A 72 -2.66 -3.24 9.73
N ASP A 73 -1.59 -3.47 10.49
CA ASP A 73 -1.54 -4.47 11.55
C ASP A 73 -1.77 -3.82 12.92
N ARG A 74 -2.99 -4.00 13.46
CA ARG A 74 -3.37 -3.55 14.80
C ARG A 74 -2.48 -4.15 15.89
N SER A 75 -2.04 -5.39 15.74
CA SER A 75 -1.28 -6.10 16.78
C SER A 75 0.10 -5.49 17.00
N LEU A 76 0.69 -4.84 15.98
CA LEU A 76 1.92 -4.07 16.13
C LEU A 76 1.71 -2.81 16.97
N ILE A 77 0.59 -2.12 16.77
CA ILE A 77 0.22 -0.93 17.55
C ILE A 77 -0.05 -1.33 19.01
N GLU A 78 -0.70 -2.47 19.24
CA GLU A 78 -0.97 -2.97 20.59
C GLU A 78 0.32 -3.34 21.35
N ARG A 79 1.31 -3.92 20.66
CA ARG A 79 2.57 -4.36 21.28
C ARG A 79 3.60 -3.25 21.45
N GLN A 80 3.64 -2.29 20.53
CA GLN A 80 4.73 -1.31 20.43
C GLN A 80 4.24 0.14 20.50
N GLY A 81 2.94 0.38 20.32
CA GLY A 81 2.34 1.69 20.35
C GLY A 81 1.95 2.14 21.75
N LEU A 82 1.57 3.40 21.85
CA LEU A 82 1.08 4.00 23.09
C LEU A 82 -0.42 3.73 23.24
N PRO A 83 -0.98 3.76 24.46
CA PRO A 83 -2.42 3.57 24.66
C PRO A 83 -3.30 4.53 23.84
N LEU A 84 -2.83 5.77 23.66
CA LEU A 84 -3.50 6.74 22.79
C LEU A 84 -3.51 6.28 21.32
N ALA A 85 -2.39 5.78 20.83
CA ALA A 85 -2.25 5.31 19.45
C ALA A 85 -3.23 4.17 19.12
N LEU A 86 -3.33 3.19 20.02
CA LEU A 86 -4.25 2.05 19.84
C LEU A 86 -5.71 2.51 19.81
N ARG A 87 -6.12 3.37 20.74
CA ARG A 87 -7.49 3.90 20.77
C ARG A 87 -7.83 4.68 19.50
N THR A 88 -6.91 5.54 19.04
CA THR A 88 -7.12 6.32 17.83
C THR A 88 -7.19 5.44 16.59
N PHE A 89 -6.32 4.43 16.48
CA PHE A 89 -6.38 3.47 15.38
C PHE A 89 -7.70 2.70 15.37
N ASP A 90 -8.16 2.21 16.52
CA ASP A 90 -9.42 1.46 16.62
C ASP A 90 -10.62 2.32 16.21
N GLN A 91 -10.67 3.58 16.65
CA GLN A 91 -11.72 4.52 16.23
C GLN A 91 -11.71 4.76 14.72
N LEU A 92 -10.53 4.96 14.15
CA LEU A 92 -10.38 5.19 12.72
C LEU A 92 -10.75 3.93 11.92
N ALA A 93 -10.23 2.76 12.29
CA ALA A 93 -10.51 1.49 11.64
C ALA A 93 -12.01 1.17 11.64
N ASN A 94 -12.72 1.44 12.74
CA ASN A 94 -14.16 1.25 12.80
C ASN A 94 -14.91 2.09 11.75
N VAL A 95 -14.49 3.33 11.48
CA VAL A 95 -15.09 4.14 10.41
C VAL A 95 -14.96 3.46 9.05
N PHE A 96 -13.76 2.95 8.75
CA PHE A 96 -13.50 2.29 7.47
C PHE A 96 -14.28 0.97 7.35
N ILE A 97 -14.31 0.15 8.40
CA ILE A 97 -14.93 -1.17 8.36
C ILE A 97 -16.46 -1.10 8.31
N GLU A 98 -17.07 -0.19 9.10
CA GLU A 98 -18.52 -0.15 9.28
C GLU A 98 -19.23 0.77 8.29
N HIS A 99 -18.54 1.79 7.77
CA HIS A 99 -19.18 2.87 7.01
C HIS A 99 -18.60 3.10 5.62
N ALA A 100 -17.32 2.78 5.37
CA ALA A 100 -16.68 3.07 4.10
C ALA A 100 -16.95 1.99 3.04
N PRO A 101 -16.96 2.33 1.74
CA PRO A 101 -17.05 1.32 0.69
C PRO A 101 -15.79 0.46 0.64
N GLU A 102 -15.92 -0.75 0.09
CA GLU A 102 -14.83 -1.74 0.07
C GLU A 102 -13.55 -1.22 -0.61
N ASP A 103 -13.69 -0.42 -1.67
CA ASP A 103 -12.56 0.18 -2.40
C ASP A 103 -11.88 1.35 -1.66
N ALA A 104 -12.48 1.83 -0.57
CA ALA A 104 -11.89 2.82 0.33
C ALA A 104 -11.10 2.16 1.48
N LEU A 105 -11.20 0.84 1.69
CA LEU A 105 -10.42 0.14 2.72
C LEU A 105 -8.90 0.24 2.49
N ASP A 106 -8.48 0.35 1.22
CA ASP A 106 -7.08 0.60 0.83
C ASP A 106 -6.55 1.95 1.32
N LEU A 107 -7.44 2.88 1.70
CA LEU A 107 -7.06 4.20 2.22
C LEU A 107 -6.84 4.21 3.73
N LEU A 108 -7.15 3.11 4.44
CA LEU A 108 -6.97 3.03 5.89
C LEU A 108 -5.49 3.30 6.25
N PRO A 109 -5.20 4.33 7.07
CA PRO A 109 -3.82 4.66 7.41
C PRO A 109 -3.07 3.50 8.08
N GLY A 110 -1.85 3.27 7.61
CA GLY A 110 -0.98 2.21 8.11
C GLY A 110 -0.57 2.40 9.57
N HIS A 111 -0.18 1.31 10.22
CA HIS A 111 0.27 1.29 11.62
C HIS A 111 1.47 2.23 11.89
N SER A 112 2.25 2.60 10.88
CA SER A 112 3.39 3.53 11.01
C SER A 112 2.99 4.93 11.53
N TYR A 113 1.79 5.42 11.21
CA TYR A 113 1.26 6.70 11.72
C TYR A 113 1.04 6.67 13.24
N PHE A 114 0.92 5.48 13.82
CA PHE A 114 0.55 5.23 15.21
C PHE A 114 1.74 4.79 16.07
N LEU A 115 2.92 4.57 15.46
CA LEU A 115 4.13 4.17 16.18
C LEU A 115 5.05 5.37 16.42
N ALA A 116 5.24 5.69 17.71
CA ALA A 116 6.08 6.78 18.16
C ALA A 116 6.72 6.44 19.51
N LYS A 117 7.88 7.05 19.79
CA LYS A 117 8.67 6.84 21.00
C LYS A 117 7.99 7.33 22.28
N ASP A 118 7.20 8.40 22.19
CA ASP A 118 6.54 9.09 23.29
C ASP A 118 5.30 9.82 22.78
N GLU A 119 4.44 10.28 23.70
CA GLU A 119 3.18 10.94 23.33
C GLU A 119 3.40 12.26 22.59
N ALA A 120 4.48 12.99 22.87
CA ALA A 120 4.78 14.24 22.18
C ALA A 120 5.08 14.00 20.70
N ALA A 121 5.89 12.97 20.38
CA ALA A 121 6.14 12.54 19.02
C ALA A 121 4.88 12.02 18.34
N LEU A 122 4.03 11.27 19.05
CA LEU A 122 2.76 10.78 18.52
C LEU A 122 1.81 11.92 18.15
N LYS A 123 1.64 12.91 19.03
CA LYS A 123 0.84 14.11 18.75
C LYS A 123 1.39 14.90 17.57
N GLY A 124 2.72 14.97 17.44
CA GLY A 124 3.39 15.54 16.26
C GLY A 124 2.99 14.82 14.97
N ARG A 125 3.07 13.49 14.94
CA ARG A 125 2.62 12.68 13.79
C ARG A 125 1.14 12.91 13.49
N PHE A 126 0.29 12.94 14.51
CA PHE A 126 -1.14 13.19 14.32
C PHE A 126 -1.40 14.55 13.69
N ARG A 127 -0.77 15.61 14.21
CA ARG A 127 -0.95 16.99 13.75
C ARG A 127 -0.44 17.22 12.33
N TYR A 128 0.73 16.67 11.99
CA TYR A 128 1.44 17.04 10.77
C TYR A 128 1.38 15.98 9.66
N GLU A 129 0.98 14.75 9.99
CA GLU A 129 0.91 13.64 9.02
C GLU A 129 -0.52 13.08 8.93
N LEU A 130 -1.11 12.62 10.04
CA LEU A 130 -2.40 11.92 10.00
C LEU A 130 -3.58 12.84 9.70
N VAL A 131 -3.73 13.95 10.44
CA VAL A 131 -4.85 14.89 10.23
C VAL A 131 -4.84 15.48 8.82
N PRO A 132 -3.71 15.96 8.27
CA PRO A 132 -3.65 16.44 6.88
C PRO A 132 -4.01 15.36 5.85
N LEU A 133 -3.65 14.09 6.10
CA LEU A 133 -4.04 12.97 5.24
C LEU A 133 -5.56 12.77 5.23
N LEU A 134 -6.19 12.77 6.41
CA LEU A 134 -7.65 12.63 6.52
C LEU A 134 -8.37 13.82 5.88
N ASP A 135 -7.83 15.03 6.02
CA ASP A 135 -8.34 16.23 5.35
C ASP A 135 -8.31 16.08 3.83
N GLU A 136 -7.27 15.44 3.28
CA GLU A 136 -7.20 15.14 1.84
C GLU A 136 -8.30 14.17 1.41
N TYR A 137 -8.50 13.09 2.18
CA TYR A 137 -9.52 12.08 1.89
C TYR A 137 -10.92 12.69 1.84
N LEU A 138 -11.23 13.55 2.80
CA LEU A 138 -12.50 14.28 2.88
C LEU A 138 -12.65 15.25 1.71
N ARG A 139 -11.61 16.04 1.42
CA ARG A 139 -11.63 17.05 0.34
C ARG A 139 -11.80 16.43 -1.05
N GLN A 140 -11.16 15.28 -1.29
CA GLN A 140 -11.27 14.54 -2.54
C GLN A 140 -12.52 13.63 -2.60
N GLY A 141 -13.28 13.52 -1.50
CA GLY A 141 -14.49 12.69 -1.44
C GLY A 141 -14.20 11.18 -1.54
N LEU A 142 -13.01 10.72 -1.14
CA LEU A 142 -12.56 9.35 -1.35
C LEU A 142 -13.29 8.32 -0.47
N ILE A 143 -13.97 8.78 0.58
CA ILE A 143 -14.54 7.95 1.66
C ILE A 143 -16.07 7.86 1.55
N GLY A 144 -16.66 8.58 0.59
CA GLY A 144 -18.08 8.52 0.22
C GLY A 144 -19.03 8.66 1.42
N PRO A 145 -19.86 7.64 1.73
CA PRO A 145 -20.85 7.70 2.81
C PRO A 145 -20.24 7.89 4.20
N ALA A 146 -19.00 7.46 4.44
CA ALA A 146 -18.32 7.56 5.73
C ALA A 146 -17.69 8.93 6.02
N ALA A 147 -17.93 9.94 5.18
CA ALA A 147 -17.31 11.26 5.33
C ALA A 147 -17.67 11.95 6.66
N SER A 148 -18.90 11.78 7.15
CA SER A 148 -19.35 12.44 8.39
C SER A 148 -18.70 11.80 9.62
N GLU A 149 -18.63 10.48 9.65
CA GLU A 149 -18.01 9.67 10.68
C GLU A 149 -16.50 9.91 10.70
N LEU A 150 -15.87 9.98 9.53
CA LEU A 150 -14.45 10.29 9.41
C LEU A 150 -14.14 11.71 9.88
N GLN A 151 -14.98 12.70 9.54
CA GLN A 151 -14.84 14.06 10.03
C GLN A 151 -14.85 14.11 11.56
N ALA A 152 -15.80 13.41 12.20
CA ALA A 152 -15.90 13.38 13.66
C ALA A 152 -14.65 12.76 14.32
N VAL A 153 -14.15 11.63 13.79
CA VAL A 153 -12.91 11.01 14.30
C VAL A 153 -11.71 11.92 14.05
N ARG A 154 -11.60 12.51 12.87
CA ARG A 154 -10.53 13.47 12.51
C ARG A 154 -10.48 14.64 13.49
N ASP A 155 -11.62 15.22 13.85
CA ASP A 155 -11.67 16.36 14.78
C ASP A 155 -11.23 15.95 16.19
N GLY A 156 -11.66 14.78 16.67
CA GLY A 156 -11.15 14.23 17.93
C GLY A 156 -9.64 13.99 17.93
N ILE A 157 -9.07 13.55 16.81
CA ILE A 157 -7.61 13.41 16.66
C ILE A 157 -6.91 14.76 16.73
N ALA A 158 -7.46 15.77 16.04
CA ALA A 158 -6.90 17.12 16.01
C ALA A 158 -6.89 17.79 17.39
N ASP A 159 -7.95 17.60 18.18
CA ASP A 159 -8.05 18.10 19.55
C ASP A 159 -6.97 17.48 20.45
N VAL A 160 -6.81 16.16 20.39
CA VAL A 160 -5.78 15.45 21.17
C VAL A 160 -4.36 15.84 20.74
N ALA A 161 -4.16 16.08 19.44
CA ALA A 161 -2.87 16.49 18.90
C ALA A 161 -2.49 17.94 19.27
N SER A 162 -3.47 18.74 19.68
CA SER A 162 -3.30 20.15 20.05
C SER A 162 -3.23 20.39 21.57
N ALA A 163 -3.67 19.42 22.38
CA ALA A 163 -3.55 19.40 23.84
C ALA A 163 -2.12 19.06 24.30
#